data_AF-A0A2D4EJI9-F1
#
_entry.id   AF-A0A2D4EJI9-F1
#
_cell.length_a   1.000
_cell.length_b   1.000
_cell.length_c   1.000
_cell.angle_alpha   90.00
_cell.angle_beta   90.00
_cell.angle_gamma   90.00
#
_symmetry.space_group_name_H-M   'P 1'
#
loop_
_entity.id
_entity.type
_entity.pdbx_description
1 polymer ?
#
loop_
_entity_poly.entity_id
_entity_poly.type
_entity_poly.pdbx_seq_one_letter_code
_entity_poly.pdbx_strand_id
1 'polypeptide(L)'
;VIQGPTHRGGHMLDLVFLSGQWRRDLDLRAIDVTPLSWSDHFLLRLDFRAPLPHCRQVELIRWLRPRRLMDPEGFQRELGAIPDSFVHNPSESLVATWNKVATGALDRIAPLRPLHG
;
A
#
# COMPACT_ATOMS: atom_id res chain seq x y z
N VAL A 1 17.22 -0.58 11.86
CA VAL A 1 17.30 0.63 11.01
C VAL A 1 17.82 0.17 9.66
N ILE A 2 17.12 0.49 8.57
CA ILE A 2 17.56 0.12 7.22
C ILE A 2 18.88 0.83 6.96
N GLN A 3 19.91 0.08 6.55
CA GLN A 3 21.20 0.64 6.20
C GLN A 3 21.49 0.31 4.74
N GLY A 4 21.73 1.34 3.94
CA GLY A 4 22.03 1.21 2.51
C GLY A 4 20.95 1.79 1.58
N PRO A 5 21.25 1.86 0.27
CA PRO A 5 20.34 2.37 -0.73
C PRO A 5 19.16 1.41 -0.93
N THR A 6 17.97 1.97 -1.11
CA THR A 6 16.76 1.23 -1.49
C THR A 6 16.37 1.49 -2.95
N HIS A 7 17.16 2.30 -3.64
CA HIS A 7 16.97 2.69 -5.03
C HIS A 7 18.29 2.62 -5.80
N ARG A 8 18.24 2.28 -7.10
CA ARG A 8 19.42 2.14 -7.98
C ARG A 8 20.26 3.42 -8.08
N GLY A 9 19.66 4.59 -7.87
CA GLY A 9 20.34 5.87 -7.80
C GLY A 9 21.20 6.07 -6.55
N GLY A 10 21.27 5.08 -5.65
CA GLY A 10 22.05 5.16 -4.41
C GLY A 10 21.30 5.89 -3.28
N HIS A 11 20.02 6.19 -3.47
CA HIS A 11 19.18 6.87 -2.48
C HIS A 11 18.45 5.89 -1.58
N MET A 12 18.09 6.36 -0.38
CA MET A 12 17.22 5.67 0.56
C MET A 12 15.86 6.36 0.56
N LEU A 13 14.93 5.84 -0.25
CA LEU A 13 13.61 6.42 -0.45
C LEU A 13 12.51 5.59 0.22
N ASP A 14 12.78 4.30 0.48
CA ASP A 14 11.84 3.35 1.06
C ASP A 14 12.10 3.21 2.55
N LEU A 15 11.18 3.74 3.37
CA LEU A 15 11.35 3.86 4.82
C LEU A 15 10.22 3.15 5.55
N VAL A 16 10.57 2.41 6.61
CA VAL A 16 9.61 1.79 7.52
C VAL A 16 9.90 2.22 8.96
N PHE A 17 8.89 2.79 9.61
CA PHE A 17 8.97 3.26 10.98
C PHE A 17 8.10 2.40 11.89
N LEU A 18 8.64 2.03 13.05
CA LEU A 18 7.90 1.38 14.13
C LEU A 18 7.74 2.35 15.29
N SER A 19 6.53 2.46 15.82
CA SER A 19 6.20 3.37 16.92
C SER A 19 5.34 2.69 18.00
N GLY A 20 5.32 3.30 19.18
CA GLY A 20 4.50 2.85 20.30
C GLY A 20 4.83 1.43 20.78
N GLN A 21 3.79 0.70 21.18
CA GLN A 21 3.89 -0.64 21.74
C GLN A 21 4.55 -1.65 20.78
N TRP A 22 4.41 -1.44 19.46
CA TRP A 22 5.00 -2.29 18.43
C TRP A 22 6.53 -2.35 18.49
N ARG A 23 7.21 -1.31 18.99
CA ARG A 23 8.66 -1.33 19.16
C ARG A 23 9.12 -2.33 20.23
N ARG A 24 8.24 -2.68 21.17
CA ARG A 24 8.50 -3.67 22.23
C ARG A 24 8.00 -5.06 21.84
N ASP A 25 6.92 -5.12 21.08
CA ASP A 25 6.24 -6.37 20.74
C ASP A 25 6.79 -7.03 19.46
N LEU A 26 7.41 -6.26 18.57
CA LEU A 26 8.05 -6.77 17.35
C LEU A 26 9.56 -6.79 17.51
N ASP A 27 10.11 -7.99 17.57
CA ASP A 27 11.55 -8.23 17.56
C ASP A 27 12.03 -8.39 16.12
N LEU A 28 12.69 -7.36 15.58
CA LEU A 28 13.21 -7.35 14.22
C LEU A 28 14.47 -8.21 14.14
N ARG A 29 14.40 -9.34 13.43
CA ARG A 29 15.49 -10.31 13.31
C ARG A 29 16.43 -10.00 12.16
N ALA A 30 15.87 -9.64 11.01
CA ALA A 30 16.63 -9.42 9.81
C ALA A 30 15.99 -8.32 8.94
N ILE A 31 16.85 -7.62 8.22
CA ILE A 31 16.47 -6.69 7.16
C ILE A 31 17.26 -7.10 5.93
N ASP A 32 16.56 -7.48 4.87
CA ASP A 32 17.18 -7.78 3.57
C ASP A 32 16.75 -6.73 2.55
N VAL A 33 17.70 -6.27 1.75
CA VAL A 33 17.45 -5.38 0.61
C VAL A 33 17.93 -6.10 -0.63
N THR A 34 17.02 -6.40 -1.56
CA THR A 34 17.32 -7.18 -2.76
C THR A 34 16.93 -6.43 -4.02
N PRO A 35 17.79 -6.39 -5.05
CA PRO A 35 17.46 -5.70 -6.29
C PRO A 35 16.32 -6.42 -7.03
N LEU A 36 15.40 -5.64 -7.58
CA LEU A 36 14.35 -6.15 -8.46
C LEU A 36 14.73 -5.92 -9.93
N SER A 37 14.43 -6.88 -10.79
CA SER A 37 14.75 -6.79 -12.23
C SER A 37 13.84 -5.81 -12.98
N TRP A 38 12.62 -5.61 -12.48
CA TRP A 38 11.55 -4.85 -13.13
C TRP A 38 11.28 -3.48 -12.48
N SER A 39 12.05 -3.10 -11.45
CA SER A 39 11.96 -1.81 -10.79
C SER A 39 13.36 -1.22 -10.56
N ASP A 40 13.43 0.11 -10.52
CA ASP A 40 14.58 0.87 -10.05
C ASP A 40 14.64 0.96 -8.52
N HIS A 41 13.58 0.55 -7.82
CA HIS A 41 13.58 0.31 -6.38
C HIS A 41 14.02 -1.13 -6.05
N PHE A 42 14.55 -1.29 -4.84
CA PHE A 42 14.91 -2.58 -4.25
C PHE A 42 13.79 -3.08 -3.35
N LEU A 43 13.62 -4.40 -3.30
CA LEU A 43 12.72 -5.04 -2.35
C LEU A 43 13.33 -4.97 -0.96
N LEU A 44 12.66 -4.23 -0.07
CA LEU A 44 12.93 -4.21 1.36
C LEU A 44 12.11 -5.29 2.06
N ARG A 45 12.78 -6.28 2.64
CA ARG A 45 12.16 -7.35 3.43
C ARG A 45 12.54 -7.21 4.90
N LEU A 46 11.53 -7.20 5.76
CA LEU A 46 11.68 -7.10 7.22
C LEU A 46 11.15 -8.39 7.85
N ASP A 47 12.01 -9.10 8.58
CA ASP A 47 11.61 -10.30 9.35
C ASP A 47 11.39 -9.95 10.82
N PHE A 48 10.15 -10.06 11.27
CA PHE A 48 9.77 -9.81 12.66
C PHE A 48 9.39 -11.11 13.36
N ARG A 49 9.95 -11.30 14.55
CA ARG A 49 9.38 -12.21 15.54
C ARG A 49 8.33 -11.44 16.33
N ALA A 50 7.07 -11.79 16.10
CA ALA A 50 5.97 -11.37 16.95
C ALA A 50 5.56 -12.55 17.85
N PRO A 51 5.19 -12.32 19.13
CA PRO A 51 4.27 -13.22 19.80
C PRO A 51 3.03 -13.36 18.91
N LEU A 52 2.49 -14.59 18.76
CA LEU A 52 1.22 -14.82 18.05
C LEU A 52 0.24 -13.70 18.42
N PRO A 53 -0.41 -13.04 17.43
CA PRO A 53 -1.31 -11.96 17.76
C PRO A 53 -2.35 -12.54 18.73
N HIS A 54 -2.28 -12.12 19.99
CA HIS A 54 -3.48 -12.16 20.81
C HIS A 54 -4.42 -11.26 20.04
N CYS A 55 -5.42 -11.84 19.39
CA CYS A 55 -6.55 -11.13 18.80
C CYS A 55 -7.24 -10.34 19.93
N ARG A 56 -6.61 -9.26 20.39
CA ARG A 56 -7.26 -8.27 21.22
C ARG A 56 -8.22 -7.56 20.30
N GLN A 57 -9.49 -7.62 20.69
CA GLN A 57 -10.63 -6.90 20.13
C GLN A 57 -10.34 -5.38 20.09
N VAL A 58 -9.51 -4.95 19.14
CA VAL A 58 -9.35 -3.56 18.77
C VAL A 58 -10.00 -3.47 17.41
N GLU A 59 -11.17 -2.84 17.39
CA GLU A 59 -12.05 -2.57 16.24
C GLU A 59 -11.75 -3.41 15.01
N LEU A 60 -12.52 -4.49 14.88
CA LEU A 60 -12.84 -5.20 13.64
C LEU A 60 -12.08 -4.65 12.42
N ILE A 61 -10.79 -5.01 12.30
CA ILE A 61 -9.95 -4.56 11.19
C ILE A 61 -10.73 -5.00 9.95
N ARG A 62 -11.31 -4.03 9.23
CA ARG A 62 -12.10 -4.31 8.03
C ARG A 62 -11.11 -4.90 7.06
N TRP A 63 -11.09 -6.22 6.97
CA TRP A 63 -10.17 -6.94 6.08
C TRP A 63 -10.50 -6.49 4.65
N LEU A 64 -9.72 -5.54 4.14
CA LEU A 64 -9.68 -5.24 2.72
C LEU A 64 -9.29 -6.56 2.04
N ARG A 65 -10.14 -7.09 1.18
CA ARG A 65 -9.83 -8.30 0.42
C ARG A 65 -8.77 -7.95 -0.62
N PRO A 66 -7.47 -8.21 -0.39
CA PRO A 66 -6.41 -7.62 -1.20
C PRO A 66 -6.47 -8.16 -2.62
N ARG A 67 -6.96 -9.40 -2.82
CA ARG A 67 -7.07 -10.04 -4.13
C ARG A 67 -7.83 -9.21 -5.17
N ARG A 68 -8.82 -8.41 -4.75
CA ARG A 68 -9.57 -7.54 -5.69
C ARG A 68 -8.80 -6.26 -6.02
N LEU A 69 -7.98 -5.76 -5.09
CA LEU A 69 -7.07 -4.64 -5.32
C LEU A 69 -5.83 -5.05 -6.15
N MET A 70 -5.49 -6.34 -6.16
CA MET A 70 -4.39 -6.93 -6.92
C MET A 70 -4.82 -7.40 -8.31
N ASP A 71 -5.99 -6.97 -8.80
CA ASP A 71 -6.46 -7.20 -10.17
C ASP A 71 -6.31 -5.90 -10.98
N PRO A 72 -5.16 -5.70 -11.67
CA PRO A 72 -4.90 -4.47 -12.39
C PRO A 72 -5.87 -4.26 -13.56
N GLU A 73 -6.34 -5.33 -14.20
CA GLU A 73 -7.31 -5.25 -15.29
C GLU A 73 -8.71 -4.88 -14.77
N GLY A 74 -9.14 -5.50 -13.67
CA GLY A 74 -10.38 -5.16 -12.99
C GLY A 74 -10.37 -3.71 -12.47
N PHE A 75 -9.24 -3.27 -11.92
CA PHE A 75 -9.07 -1.88 -11.50
C PHE A 75 -9.19 -0.90 -12.66
N GLN A 76 -8.48 -1.16 -13.77
CA GLN A 76 -8.55 -0.32 -14.95
C GLN A 76 -9.98 -0.26 -15.54
N ARG A 77 -10.72 -1.36 -15.51
CA ARG A 77 -12.11 -1.42 -15.99
C ARG A 77 -13.05 -0.55 -15.18
N GLU A 78 -12.91 -0.55 -13.85
CA GLU A 78 -13.75 0.26 -12.95
C GLU A 78 -13.33 1.73 -12.92
N LEU A 79 -12.03 2.00 -13.06
CA LEU A 79 -11.49 3.36 -13.19
C LEU A 79 -11.98 4.02 -14.49
N GLY A 80 -12.14 3.23 -15.56
CA GLY A 80 -12.56 3.72 -16.87
C GLY A 80 -11.45 4.48 -17.60
N ALA A 81 -11.80 5.10 -18.73
CA ALA A 81 -10.90 6.01 -19.43
C ALA A 81 -10.88 7.36 -18.72
N ILE A 82 -9.69 7.88 -18.41
CA ILE A 82 -9.55 9.28 -18.01
C ILE A 82 -9.84 10.12 -19.25
N PRO A 83 -10.85 11.02 -19.23
CA PRO A 83 -11.20 11.81 -20.40
C PRO A 83 -10.03 12.69 -20.88
N ASP A 84 -9.76 12.70 -22.19
CA ASP A 84 -8.72 13.56 -22.78
C ASP A 84 -8.98 15.07 -22.60
N SER A 85 -10.21 15.44 -22.22
CA SER A 85 -10.57 16.81 -21.86
C SER A 85 -9.79 17.39 -20.69
N PHE A 86 -9.05 16.56 -19.95
CA PHE A 86 -8.25 16.95 -18.79
C PHE A 86 -6.88 17.53 -19.15
N VAL A 87 -6.40 17.39 -20.39
CA VAL A 87 -5.04 17.75 -20.81
C VAL A 87 -4.68 19.25 -20.62
N HIS A 88 -5.68 20.12 -20.41
CA HIS A 88 -5.48 21.57 -20.19
C HIS A 88 -5.91 22.08 -18.81
N ASN A 89 -6.28 21.19 -17.89
CA ASN A 89 -6.73 21.60 -16.56
C ASN A 89 -5.55 21.85 -15.60
N PRO A 90 -5.71 22.77 -14.64
CA PRO A 90 -4.76 22.92 -13.54
C PRO A 90 -4.54 21.59 -12.80
N SER A 91 -3.32 21.37 -12.30
CA SER A 91 -2.93 20.14 -11.59
C SER A 91 -3.86 19.81 -10.41
N GLU A 92 -4.33 20.81 -9.68
CA GLU A 92 -5.28 20.64 -8.57
C GLU A 92 -6.61 20.03 -9.04
N SER A 93 -7.12 20.48 -10.19
CA SER A 93 -8.36 19.97 -10.79
C SER A 93 -8.20 18.53 -11.28
N LEU A 94 -7.01 18.20 -11.81
CA LEU A 94 -6.65 16.84 -12.18
C LEU A 94 -6.63 15.90 -10.98
N VAL A 95 -5.93 16.30 -9.92
CA VAL A 95 -5.82 15.52 -8.68
C VAL A 95 -7.19 15.31 -8.03
N ALA A 96 -8.00 16.37 -7.94
CA ALA A 96 -9.34 16.28 -7.37
C ALA A 96 -10.23 15.30 -8.15
N THR A 97 -10.18 15.37 -9.48
CA THR A 97 -10.95 14.47 -10.35
C THR A 97 -10.46 13.03 -10.26
N TRP A 98 -9.14 12.83 -10.34
CA TRP A 98 -8.53 11.51 -10.17
C TRP A 98 -8.93 10.87 -8.85
N ASN A 99 -8.79 11.60 -7.74
CA ASN A 99 -9.16 11.11 -6.42
C ASN A 99 -10.63 10.71 -6.35
N LYS A 100 -11.53 11.50 -6.96
CA LYS A 100 -12.96 11.17 -7.02
C LYS A 100 -13.22 9.87 -7.78
N VAL A 101 -12.62 9.71 -8.96
CA VAL A 101 -12.82 8.52 -9.81
C VAL A 101 -12.18 7.28 -9.20
N ALA A 102 -10.93 7.40 -8.73
CA ALA A 102 -10.21 6.32 -8.07
C ALA A 102 -10.92 5.84 -6.80
N THR A 103 -11.44 6.76 -5.97
CA THR A 103 -12.23 6.40 -4.78
C THR A 103 -13.47 5.60 -5.17
N GLY A 104 -14.22 6.04 -6.19
CA GLY A 104 -15.39 5.32 -6.68
C GLY A 104 -15.07 3.92 -7.23
N ALA A 105 -13.94 3.77 -7.92
CA ALA A 105 -13.47 2.47 -8.39
C ALA A 105 -13.11 1.54 -7.21
N LEU A 106 -12.41 2.08 -6.20
CA LEU A 106 -12.05 1.34 -4.98
C LEU A 106 -13.30 0.85 -4.23
N ASP A 107 -14.33 1.68 -4.09
CA ASP A 107 -15.58 1.32 -3.43
C ASP A 107 -16.30 0.14 -4.12
N ARG A 108 -16.17 0.02 -5.45
CA ARG A 108 -16.78 -1.08 -6.23
C ARG A 108 -15.95 -2.36 -6.16
N ILE A 109 -14.63 -2.22 -6.23
CA ILE A 109 -13.69 -3.35 -6.23
C ILE A 109 -13.60 -3.97 -4.84
N ALA A 110 -13.47 -3.13 -3.82
CA ALA A 110 -13.28 -3.52 -2.43
C ALA A 110 -14.30 -2.82 -1.51
N PRO A 111 -15.63 -3.06 -1.71
CA PRO A 111 -16.64 -2.45 -0.88
C PRO A 111 -16.42 -2.85 0.58
N LEU A 112 -16.56 -1.87 1.46
CA LEU A 112 -16.55 -2.09 2.89
C LEU A 112 -17.72 -3.03 3.25
N ARG A 113 -17.42 -4.27 3.59
CA ARG A 113 -18.43 -5.22 4.08
C ARG A 113 -18.46 -5.23 5.61
N PRO A 114 -19.65 -5.16 6.23
CA PRO A 114 -19.81 -5.63 7.59
C PRO A 114 -19.44 -7.12 7.63
N LEU A 115 -18.58 -7.53 8.57
CA LEU A 115 -18.37 -8.96 8.82
C LEU A 115 -19.71 -9.52 9.32
N HIS A 116 -20.35 -10.38 8.53
CA HIS A 116 -21.41 -11.22 9.08
C HIS A 116 -20.71 -12.23 10.01
N GLY A 117 -21.16 -12.25 11.26
CA GLY A 117 -20.66 -13.16 12.30
C GLY A 117 -21.05 -14.61 12.05
#